data_AF-A0A969TAK9-F1
#
_entry.id   AF-A0A969TAK9-F1
#
_cell.length_a   1.000
_cell.length_b   1.000
_cell.length_c   1.000
_cell.angle_alpha   90.00
_cell.angle_beta   90.00
_cell.angle_gamma   90.00
#
_symmetry.space_group_name_H-M   'P 1'
#
loop_
_entity.id
_entity.type
_entity.pdbx_description
1 polymer ?
#
loop_
_entity_poly.entity_id
_entity_poly.type
_entity_poly.pdbx_seq_one_letter_code
_entity_poly.pdbx_strand_id
1 'polypeptide(L)'
;MQILGAFSKFEQCVLNMALINICDRESYVGEEMRRQYNAWKQSTNETVHNPWLDLHQFTIYLPHPDQEYEGVTLEEGLTKGYNVEVQPVKDPSELVYNIPEGGHFVVVLKQRRVNADFAIAATGIFVRSLGILSLDVIVDPDQGEYQSLVIKHPIIRDYPQDWETKLRMFLSGEIRGEELPRLVGYIDRGLNQDYRPPSWNEVYLAASGFAGF
;
A
#
# COMPACT_ATOMS: atom_id res chain seq x y z
N MET A 1 -17.73 10.81 15.80
CA MET A 1 -18.26 10.99 14.44
C MET A 1 -17.39 10.14 13.52
N GLN A 2 -17.82 8.92 13.18
CA GLN A 2 -17.11 8.06 12.23
C GLN A 2 -17.56 8.45 10.82
N ILE A 3 -16.68 9.03 10.02
CA ILE A 3 -17.00 9.26 8.62
C ILE A 3 -16.79 7.93 7.89
N LEU A 4 -17.87 7.15 7.80
CA LEU A 4 -18.10 6.27 6.66
C LEU A 4 -17.94 7.14 5.39
N GLY A 5 -16.91 6.91 4.57
CA GLY A 5 -16.77 7.59 3.26
C GLY A 5 -15.55 8.50 3.05
N ALA A 6 -14.44 8.32 3.77
CA ALA A 6 -13.18 9.06 3.47
C ALA A 6 -12.67 8.79 2.04
N PHE A 7 -12.89 7.57 1.54
CA PHE A 7 -12.70 7.18 0.15
C PHE A 7 -14.01 6.65 -0.45
N SER A 8 -14.26 7.02 -1.70
CA SER A 8 -15.31 6.45 -2.53
C SER A 8 -15.03 4.97 -2.81
N LYS A 9 -16.05 4.24 -3.28
CA LYS A 9 -15.90 2.84 -3.69
C LYS A 9 -14.80 2.65 -4.74
N PHE A 10 -14.71 3.55 -5.71
CA PHE A 10 -13.66 3.53 -6.73
C PHE A 10 -12.28 3.66 -6.08
N GLU A 11 -12.08 4.66 -5.22
CA GLU A 11 -10.80 4.89 -4.54
C GLU A 11 -10.40 3.72 -3.63
N GLN A 12 -11.37 3.13 -2.91
CA GLN A 12 -11.12 1.92 -2.13
C GLN A 12 -10.69 0.75 -3.03
N CYS A 13 -11.27 0.61 -4.22
CA CYS A 13 -10.86 -0.40 -5.20
C CYS A 13 -9.43 -0.15 -5.69
N VAL A 14 -9.08 1.10 -6.00
CA VAL A 14 -7.70 1.49 -6.37
C VAL A 14 -6.71 1.16 -5.26
N LEU A 15 -7.02 1.49 -4.00
CA LEU A 15 -6.16 1.19 -2.84
C LEU A 15 -5.99 -0.31 -2.63
N ASN A 16 -7.08 -1.08 -2.80
CA ASN A 16 -7.03 -2.54 -2.73
C ASN A 16 -6.15 -3.13 -3.83
N MET A 17 -6.27 -2.65 -5.08
CA MET A 17 -5.42 -3.07 -6.19
C MET A 17 -3.95 -2.68 -5.99
N ALA A 18 -3.70 -1.49 -5.44
CA ALA A 18 -2.35 -1.07 -5.07
C ALA A 18 -1.75 -2.02 -4.02
N LEU A 19 -2.50 -2.34 -2.96
CA LEU A 19 -2.07 -3.27 -1.91
C LEU A 19 -1.80 -4.68 -2.45
N ILE A 20 -2.63 -5.17 -3.37
CA ILE A 20 -2.39 -6.44 -4.09
C ILE A 20 -1.05 -6.43 -4.80
N ASN A 21 -0.78 -5.37 -5.57
CA ASN A 21 0.46 -5.26 -6.35
C ASN A 21 1.68 -5.10 -5.43
N ILE A 22 1.58 -4.29 -4.37
CA ILE A 22 2.67 -4.09 -3.41
C ILE A 22 3.03 -5.40 -2.69
N CYS A 23 2.03 -6.20 -2.31
CA CYS A 23 2.28 -7.46 -1.58
C CYS A 23 2.94 -8.56 -2.42
N ASP A 24 2.74 -8.53 -3.74
CA ASP A 24 3.23 -9.55 -4.66
C ASP A 24 4.59 -9.15 -5.25
N ARG A 25 5.66 -9.88 -4.88
CA ARG A 25 7.02 -9.52 -5.33
C ARG A 25 7.26 -9.73 -6.83
N GLU A 26 6.39 -10.49 -7.48
CA GLU A 26 6.43 -10.77 -8.93
C GLU A 26 5.41 -9.90 -9.69
N SER A 27 4.79 -8.92 -9.02
CA SER A 27 4.03 -7.86 -9.69
C SER A 27 4.99 -6.86 -10.34
N TYR A 28 4.46 -6.00 -11.22
CA TYR A 28 5.20 -4.87 -11.77
C TYR A 28 5.85 -4.01 -10.66
N VAL A 29 5.11 -3.73 -9.59
CA VAL A 29 5.59 -2.93 -8.45
C VAL A 29 6.69 -3.65 -7.69
N GLY A 30 6.56 -4.97 -7.49
CA GLY A 30 7.57 -5.78 -6.81
C GLY A 30 8.88 -5.89 -7.61
N GLU A 31 8.78 -6.04 -8.93
CA GLU A 31 9.92 -6.00 -9.84
C GLU A 31 10.58 -4.62 -9.88
N GLU A 32 9.77 -3.55 -9.90
CA GLU A 32 10.25 -2.16 -9.88
C GLU A 32 11.01 -1.86 -8.59
N MET A 33 10.46 -2.25 -7.44
CA MET A 33 11.13 -2.13 -6.14
C MET A 33 12.50 -2.82 -6.16
N ARG A 34 12.55 -4.06 -6.65
CA ARG A 34 13.81 -4.82 -6.76
C ARG A 34 14.82 -4.12 -7.66
N ARG A 35 14.36 -3.55 -8.79
CA ARG A 35 15.20 -2.79 -9.73
C ARG A 35 15.80 -1.54 -9.08
N GLN A 36 14.95 -0.71 -8.46
CA GLN A 36 15.37 0.53 -7.79
C GLN A 36 16.32 0.25 -6.62
N TYR A 37 16.02 -0.78 -5.83
CA TYR A 37 16.88 -1.24 -4.74
C TYR A 37 18.26 -1.66 -5.22
N ASN A 38 18.32 -2.50 -6.26
CA ASN A 38 19.59 -2.96 -6.82
C ASN A 38 20.43 -1.79 -7.37
N ALA A 39 19.80 -0.85 -8.06
CA ALA A 39 20.48 0.35 -8.57
C ALA A 39 21.04 1.20 -7.42
N TRP A 40 20.28 1.35 -6.32
CA TRP A 40 20.75 2.08 -5.14
C TRP A 40 21.94 1.38 -4.47
N LYS A 41 21.87 0.08 -4.18
CA LYS A 41 22.98 -0.65 -3.55
C LYS A 41 24.23 -0.71 -4.42
N GLN A 42 24.08 -0.78 -5.75
CA GLN A 42 25.20 -0.62 -6.68
C GLN A 42 25.86 0.76 -6.58
N SER A 43 25.07 1.83 -6.42
CA SER A 43 25.59 3.19 -6.27
C SER A 43 26.33 3.43 -4.96
N THR A 44 26.00 2.69 -3.89
CA THR A 44 26.66 2.79 -2.57
C THR A 44 27.73 1.73 -2.32
N ASN A 45 27.95 0.82 -3.28
CA ASN A 45 28.85 -0.33 -3.17
C ASN A 45 28.55 -1.23 -1.95
N GLU A 46 27.28 -1.30 -1.58
CA GLU A 46 26.76 -2.17 -0.51
C GLU A 46 26.33 -3.53 -1.06
N THR A 47 26.26 -4.54 -0.18
CA THR A 47 25.79 -5.87 -0.57
C THR A 47 24.29 -5.85 -0.84
N VAL A 48 23.87 -6.47 -1.96
CA VAL A 48 22.46 -6.63 -2.30
C VAL A 48 21.86 -7.74 -1.43
N HIS A 49 20.93 -7.37 -0.56
CA HIS A 49 20.16 -8.29 0.26
C HIS A 49 18.71 -8.38 -0.25
N ASN A 50 17.81 -8.90 0.60
CA ASN A 50 16.38 -8.87 0.34
C ASN A 50 15.88 -7.41 0.40
N PRO A 51 15.29 -6.84 -0.69
CA PRO A 51 14.86 -5.44 -0.73
C PRO A 51 13.84 -5.09 0.36
N TRP A 52 13.09 -6.08 0.86
CA TRP A 52 12.10 -5.89 1.92
C TRP A 52 12.69 -5.64 3.31
N LEU A 53 14.01 -5.73 3.48
CA LEU A 53 14.69 -5.41 4.75
C LEU A 53 15.03 -3.93 4.87
N ASP A 54 15.15 -3.23 3.75
CA ASP A 54 15.42 -1.79 3.74
C ASP A 54 14.11 -1.01 3.60
N LEU A 55 14.09 0.21 4.12
CA LEU A 55 12.92 1.08 4.07
C LEU A 55 12.66 1.57 2.64
N HIS A 56 11.40 1.53 2.23
CA HIS A 56 10.93 2.00 0.93
C HIS A 56 9.74 2.93 1.14
N GLN A 57 9.57 3.86 0.20
CA GLN A 57 8.36 4.66 0.07
C GLN A 57 7.56 4.15 -1.11
N PHE A 58 6.28 3.86 -0.87
CA PHE A 58 5.29 3.60 -1.90
C PHE A 58 4.42 4.84 -2.08
N THR A 59 4.36 5.37 -3.30
CA THR A 59 3.42 6.44 -3.66
C THR A 59 2.28 5.83 -4.45
N ILE A 60 1.06 5.90 -3.92
CA ILE A 60 -0.16 5.37 -4.54
C ILE A 60 -0.96 6.53 -5.12
N TYR A 61 -1.19 6.50 -6.42
CA TYR A 61 -1.99 7.49 -7.13
C TYR A 61 -3.44 7.02 -7.23
N LEU A 62 -4.38 7.86 -6.78
CA LEU A 62 -5.82 7.71 -6.92
C LEU A 62 -6.30 8.63 -8.05
N PRO A 63 -6.33 8.14 -9.31
CA PRO A 63 -6.75 8.95 -10.44
C PRO A 63 -8.24 9.30 -10.35
N HIS A 64 -8.67 10.30 -11.13
CA HIS A 64 -10.09 10.51 -11.35
C HIS A 64 -10.69 9.27 -12.06
N PRO A 65 -11.92 8.81 -11.73
CA PRO A 65 -12.53 7.64 -12.39
C PRO A 65 -12.72 7.81 -13.91
N ASP A 66 -12.83 9.05 -14.38
CA ASP A 66 -12.93 9.38 -15.81
C ASP A 66 -11.56 9.68 -16.46
N GLN A 67 -10.44 9.32 -15.80
CA GLN A 67 -9.10 9.47 -16.37
C GLN A 67 -8.82 8.38 -17.42
N GLU A 68 -8.11 8.74 -18.48
CA GLU A 68 -7.64 7.79 -19.49
C GLU A 68 -6.13 7.56 -19.37
N TYR A 69 -5.68 6.33 -19.62
CA TYR A 69 -4.26 6.01 -19.81
C TYR A 69 -3.95 5.92 -21.31
N GLU A 70 -2.71 6.24 -21.67
CA GLU A 70 -2.25 6.07 -23.05
C GLU A 70 -2.13 4.57 -23.39
N GLY A 71 -2.91 4.11 -24.37
CA GLY A 71 -2.78 2.78 -24.95
C GLY A 71 -3.34 1.61 -24.11
N VAL A 72 -3.88 1.86 -22.91
CA VAL A 72 -4.58 0.87 -22.07
C VAL A 72 -5.78 1.52 -21.35
N THR A 73 -6.74 0.70 -20.91
CA THR A 73 -7.84 1.22 -20.08
C THR A 73 -7.34 1.58 -18.67
N LEU A 74 -8.04 2.50 -17.99
CA LEU A 74 -7.76 2.84 -16.59
C LEU A 74 -7.73 1.59 -15.71
N GLU A 75 -8.75 0.74 -15.82
CA GLU A 75 -8.88 -0.49 -15.04
C GLU A 75 -7.74 -1.49 -15.30
N GLU A 76 -7.30 -1.61 -16.54
CA GLU A 76 -6.17 -2.47 -16.89
C GLU A 76 -4.86 -1.95 -16.29
N GLY A 77 -4.60 -0.64 -16.38
CA GLY A 77 -3.42 -0.02 -15.78
C GLY A 77 -3.41 -0.15 -14.25
N LEU A 78 -4.55 0.08 -13.61
CA LEU A 78 -4.73 -0.10 -12.16
C LEU A 78 -4.54 -1.57 -11.75
N THR A 79 -5.02 -2.51 -12.57
CA THR A 79 -4.82 -3.94 -12.32
C THR A 79 -3.35 -4.32 -12.31
N LYS A 80 -2.57 -3.73 -13.23
CA LYS A 80 -1.12 -3.94 -13.34
C LYS A 80 -0.30 -3.13 -12.32
N GLY A 81 -0.93 -2.29 -11.51
CA GLY A 81 -0.26 -1.47 -10.50
C GLY A 81 0.49 -0.25 -11.08
N TYR A 82 0.12 0.23 -12.28
CA TYR A 82 0.77 1.38 -12.91
C TYR A 82 0.56 2.70 -12.16
N ASN A 83 -0.37 2.72 -11.21
CA ASN A 83 -0.62 3.85 -10.33
C ASN A 83 0.21 3.79 -9.04
N VAL A 84 1.23 2.94 -8.96
CA VAL A 84 2.09 2.82 -7.78
C VAL A 84 3.53 3.03 -8.19
N GLU A 85 4.17 3.97 -7.51
CA GLU A 85 5.61 4.17 -7.59
C GLU A 85 6.26 3.66 -6.30
N VAL A 86 7.50 3.21 -6.42
CA VAL A 86 8.29 2.73 -5.30
C VAL A 86 9.73 3.22 -5.41
N GLN A 87 10.27 3.71 -4.29
CA GLN A 87 11.65 4.14 -4.20
C GLN A 87 12.26 3.77 -2.85
N PRO A 88 13.57 3.47 -2.78
CA PRO A 88 14.25 3.27 -1.51
C PRO A 88 14.32 4.59 -0.74
N VAL A 89 14.12 4.53 0.59
CA VAL A 89 14.34 5.68 1.46
C VAL A 89 15.81 5.70 1.85
N LYS A 90 16.53 6.71 1.33
CA LYS A 90 17.97 6.84 1.56
C LYS A 90 18.30 7.48 2.90
N ASP A 91 17.44 8.38 3.37
CA ASP A 91 17.55 9.03 4.68
C ASP A 91 16.20 8.98 5.41
N PRO A 92 16.03 8.04 6.36
CA PRO A 92 14.81 7.94 7.16
C PRO A 92 14.53 9.16 8.04
N SER A 93 15.53 10.01 8.32
CA SER A 93 15.35 11.20 9.16
C SER A 93 14.53 12.31 8.48
N GLU A 94 14.38 12.25 7.16
CA GLU A 94 13.53 13.16 6.39
C GLU A 94 12.04 12.77 6.44
N LEU A 95 11.71 11.60 6.99
CA LEU A 95 10.32 11.13 7.08
C LEU A 95 9.60 11.75 8.28
N VAL A 96 8.34 12.14 8.06
CA VAL A 96 7.44 12.64 9.11
C VAL A 96 7.04 11.53 10.10
N TYR A 97 7.17 10.26 9.68
CA TYR A 97 6.81 9.09 10.48
C TYR A 97 8.06 8.36 10.95
N ASN A 98 8.04 7.92 12.21
CA ASN A 98 8.94 6.87 12.67
C ASN A 98 8.43 5.52 12.14
N ILE A 99 9.07 4.98 11.11
CA ILE A 99 8.67 3.71 10.49
C ILE A 99 9.40 2.56 11.21
N PRO A 100 8.68 1.65 11.90
CA PRO A 100 9.31 0.49 12.52
C PRO A 100 9.92 -0.44 11.47
N GLU A 101 11.00 -1.15 11.83
CA GLU A 101 11.63 -2.16 10.98
C GLU A 101 10.62 -3.21 10.51
N GLY A 102 10.56 -3.47 9.20
CA GLY A 102 9.54 -4.31 8.57
C GLY A 102 8.27 -3.57 8.11
N GLY A 103 8.20 -2.26 8.36
CA GLY A 103 7.23 -1.35 7.78
C GLY A 103 7.81 -0.57 6.59
N HIS A 104 6.92 -0.05 5.75
CA HIS A 104 7.29 0.84 4.63
C HIS A 104 6.45 2.10 4.66
N PHE A 105 7.02 3.22 4.23
CA PHE A 105 6.30 4.47 4.18
C PHE A 105 5.33 4.49 2.99
N VAL A 106 4.14 5.03 3.17
CA VAL A 106 3.11 5.13 2.14
C VAL A 106 2.64 6.56 2.02
N VAL A 107 2.57 7.05 0.79
CA VAL A 107 1.95 8.33 0.44
C VAL A 107 0.82 8.03 -0.54
N VAL A 108 -0.39 8.50 -0.24
CA VAL A 108 -1.54 8.38 -1.13
C VAL A 108 -1.83 9.76 -1.70
N LEU A 109 -1.79 9.87 -3.02
CA LEU A 109 -2.10 11.09 -3.75
C LEU A 109 -3.42 10.92 -4.49
N LYS A 110 -4.28 11.95 -4.46
CA LYS A 110 -5.60 11.93 -5.07
C LYS A 110 -5.77 13.05 -6.08
N GLN A 111 -6.34 12.71 -7.21
CA GLN A 111 -6.76 13.65 -8.24
C GLN A 111 -8.25 13.97 -8.08
N ARG A 112 -8.60 15.24 -7.82
CA ARG A 112 -9.99 15.65 -7.54
C ARG A 112 -10.84 15.95 -8.78
N ARG A 113 -10.22 16.23 -9.92
CA ARG A 113 -10.86 16.53 -11.21
C ARG A 113 -10.06 15.89 -12.33
N VAL A 114 -10.69 15.56 -13.45
CA VAL A 114 -9.99 15.08 -14.65
C VAL A 114 -8.88 16.06 -15.03
N ASN A 115 -7.67 15.55 -15.28
CA ASN A 115 -6.46 16.33 -15.62
C ASN A 115 -5.99 17.34 -14.56
N ALA A 116 -6.48 17.30 -13.32
CA ALA A 116 -5.92 18.11 -12.24
C ALA A 116 -4.64 17.47 -11.67
N ASP A 117 -3.85 18.28 -10.97
CA ASP A 117 -2.70 17.77 -10.21
C ASP A 117 -3.16 16.85 -9.07
N PHE A 118 -2.25 15.94 -8.72
CA PHE A 118 -2.40 15.06 -7.58
C PHE A 118 -2.07 15.81 -6.28
N ALA A 119 -2.92 15.67 -5.27
CA ALA A 119 -2.72 16.23 -3.93
C ALA A 119 -2.65 15.11 -2.88
N ILE A 120 -1.88 15.31 -1.82
CA ILE A 120 -1.80 14.34 -0.71
C ILE A 120 -3.19 14.15 -0.11
N ALA A 121 -3.63 12.90 -0.03
CA ALA A 121 -4.88 12.49 0.58
C ALA A 121 -4.66 11.67 1.86
N ALA A 122 -3.56 10.92 1.94
CA ALA A 122 -3.19 10.20 3.14
C ALA A 122 -1.69 9.92 3.17
N THR A 123 -1.17 9.68 4.36
CA THR A 123 0.18 9.14 4.59
C THR A 123 0.10 8.01 5.60
N GLY A 124 1.08 7.13 5.65
CA GLY A 124 1.08 6.09 6.67
C GLY A 124 2.08 4.99 6.42
N ILE A 125 1.75 3.78 6.91
CA ILE A 125 2.66 2.65 6.96
C ILE A 125 2.03 1.43 6.27
N PHE A 126 2.75 0.87 5.31
CA PHE A 126 2.51 -0.48 4.81
C PHE A 126 3.20 -1.49 5.72
N VAL A 127 2.41 -2.35 6.35
CA VAL A 127 2.87 -3.41 7.24
C VAL A 127 2.89 -4.72 6.45
N ARG A 128 4.05 -5.03 5.87
CA ARG A 128 4.18 -6.11 4.88
C ARG A 128 3.74 -7.46 5.42
N SER A 129 4.18 -7.85 6.60
CA SER A 129 3.87 -9.17 7.18
C SER A 129 2.37 -9.44 7.20
N LEU A 130 1.56 -8.43 7.51
CA LEU A 130 0.10 -8.52 7.58
C LEU A 130 -0.61 -8.24 6.25
N GLY A 131 0.08 -7.66 5.26
CA GLY A 131 -0.56 -7.16 4.04
C GLY A 131 -1.60 -6.07 4.37
N ILE A 132 -1.20 -5.06 5.14
CA ILE A 132 -2.09 -3.98 5.62
C ILE A 132 -1.49 -2.61 5.29
N LEU A 133 -2.34 -1.66 4.91
CA LEU A 133 -2.04 -0.23 4.96
C LEU A 133 -2.67 0.37 6.23
N SER A 134 -1.87 1.02 7.05
CA SER A 134 -2.32 1.86 8.16
C SER A 134 -2.11 3.31 7.75
N LEU A 135 -3.18 4.03 7.43
CA LEU A 135 -3.14 5.36 6.82
C LEU A 135 -3.77 6.40 7.73
N ASP A 136 -3.20 7.59 7.79
CA ASP A 136 -3.83 8.79 8.32
C ASP A 136 -4.36 9.62 7.14
N VAL A 137 -5.67 9.61 6.97
CA VAL A 137 -6.37 10.27 5.87
C VAL A 137 -6.61 11.73 6.24
N ILE A 138 -6.26 12.64 5.34
CA ILE A 138 -6.45 14.08 5.50
C ILE A 138 -7.92 14.41 5.25
N VAL A 139 -8.64 14.84 6.29
CA VAL A 139 -10.05 15.25 6.18
C VAL A 139 -10.13 16.74 5.90
N ASP A 140 -9.42 17.54 6.68
CA ASP A 140 -9.28 18.99 6.49
C ASP A 140 -7.82 19.40 6.70
N PRO A 141 -7.07 19.72 5.63
CA PRO A 141 -5.68 20.14 5.76
C PRO A 141 -5.52 21.51 6.43
N ASP A 142 -6.50 22.41 6.31
CA ASP A 142 -6.44 23.76 6.88
C ASP A 142 -6.66 23.72 8.40
N GLN A 143 -7.42 22.74 8.89
CA GLN A 143 -7.64 22.50 10.32
C GLN A 143 -6.72 21.42 10.92
N GLY A 144 -5.90 20.76 10.09
CA GLY A 144 -5.06 19.66 10.54
C GLY A 144 -5.85 18.45 11.06
N GLU A 145 -7.03 18.20 10.47
CA GLU A 145 -7.88 17.06 10.85
C GLU A 145 -7.50 15.81 10.05
N TYR A 146 -7.16 14.75 10.77
CA TYR A 146 -6.79 13.46 10.21
C TYR A 146 -7.68 12.35 10.78
N GLN A 147 -7.92 11.32 9.97
CA GLN A 147 -8.62 10.11 10.38
C GLN A 147 -7.77 8.88 10.06
N SER A 148 -7.45 8.09 11.10
CA SER A 148 -6.76 6.81 10.89
C SER A 148 -7.69 5.78 10.25
N LEU A 149 -7.19 5.10 9.23
CA LEU A 149 -7.86 4.09 8.43
C LEU A 149 -6.94 2.89 8.23
N VAL A 150 -7.47 1.69 8.45
CA VAL A 150 -6.76 0.44 8.22
C VAL A 150 -7.37 -0.27 7.01
N ILE A 151 -6.56 -0.55 6.00
CA ILE A 151 -6.96 -1.28 4.78
C ILE A 151 -6.27 -2.64 4.80
N LYS A 152 -7.07 -3.70 4.83
CA LYS A 152 -6.61 -5.09 4.76
C LYS A 152 -6.48 -5.54 3.32
N HIS A 153 -5.58 -6.49 3.07
CA HIS A 153 -5.49 -7.10 1.75
C HIS A 153 -6.82 -7.79 1.39
N PRO A 154 -7.42 -7.52 0.22
CA PRO A 154 -8.78 -7.95 -0.09
C PRO A 154 -8.97 -9.47 -0.21
N ILE A 155 -7.88 -10.21 -0.42
CA ILE A 155 -7.91 -11.69 -0.55
C ILE A 155 -7.67 -12.40 0.77
N ILE A 156 -6.96 -11.78 1.72
CA ILE A 156 -6.68 -12.44 3.00
C ILE A 156 -7.97 -12.44 3.82
N ARG A 157 -8.58 -13.61 3.97
CA ARG A 157 -9.87 -13.77 4.67
C ARG A 157 -9.70 -13.95 6.18
N ASP A 158 -8.72 -14.75 6.57
CA ASP A 158 -8.56 -15.22 7.94
C ASP A 158 -7.36 -14.55 8.63
N TYR A 159 -7.55 -13.29 9.04
CA TYR A 159 -6.61 -12.65 9.95
C TYR A 159 -6.70 -13.30 11.35
N PRO A 160 -5.58 -13.60 12.03
CA PRO A 160 -5.58 -14.11 13.41
C PRO A 160 -6.35 -13.18 14.34
N GLN A 161 -7.09 -13.70 15.33
CA GLN A 161 -7.97 -12.89 16.19
C GLN A 161 -7.27 -11.70 16.88
N ASP A 162 -5.98 -11.81 17.16
CA ASP A 162 -5.16 -10.80 17.84
C ASP A 162 -4.43 -9.82 16.89
N TRP A 163 -4.70 -9.87 15.58
CA TRP A 163 -3.97 -9.10 14.57
C TRP A 163 -3.98 -7.59 14.84
N GLU A 164 -5.10 -7.03 15.32
CA GLU A 164 -5.24 -5.59 15.63
C GLU A 164 -4.33 -5.17 16.77
N THR A 165 -4.27 -5.99 17.83
CA THR A 165 -3.40 -5.74 18.97
C THR A 165 -1.94 -5.79 18.56
N LYS A 166 -1.56 -6.80 17.76
CA LYS A 166 -0.20 -6.90 17.21
C LYS A 166 0.16 -5.76 16.28
N LEU A 167 -0.78 -5.31 15.44
CA LEU A 167 -0.57 -4.13 14.59
C LEU A 167 -0.29 -2.89 15.45
N ARG A 168 -1.07 -2.65 16.50
CA ARG A 168 -0.83 -1.51 17.41
C ARG A 168 0.53 -1.58 18.09
N MET A 169 0.88 -2.75 18.65
CA MET A 169 2.18 -2.97 19.29
C MET A 169 3.35 -2.76 18.31
N PHE A 170 3.18 -3.18 17.05
CA PHE A 170 4.18 -2.95 16.02
C PHE A 170 4.33 -1.46 15.69
N LEU A 171 3.20 -0.75 15.47
CA LEU A 171 3.21 0.67 15.15
C LEU A 171 3.74 1.53 16.31
N SER A 172 3.60 1.10 17.57
CA SER A 172 4.20 1.76 18.74
C SER A 172 5.67 1.36 18.98
N GLY A 173 6.20 0.38 18.24
CA GLY A 173 7.56 -0.14 18.42
C GLY A 173 7.74 -1.09 19.61
N GLU A 174 6.65 -1.56 20.21
CA GLU A 174 6.67 -2.55 21.31
C GLU A 174 7.10 -3.94 20.83
N ILE A 175 6.80 -4.30 19.59
CA ILE A 175 7.24 -5.54 18.95
C ILE A 175 7.90 -5.26 17.60
N ARG A 176 8.76 -6.17 17.17
CA ARG A 176 9.40 -6.10 15.85
C ARG A 176 8.54 -6.72 14.75
N GLY A 177 8.90 -6.43 13.49
CA GLY A 177 8.18 -6.94 12.32
C GLY A 177 8.17 -8.47 12.20
N GLU A 178 9.16 -9.17 12.76
CA GLU A 178 9.25 -10.64 12.76
C GLU A 178 8.25 -11.31 13.71
N GLU A 179 7.74 -10.58 14.70
CA GLU A 179 6.74 -11.06 15.66
C GLU A 179 5.32 -10.99 15.09
N LEU A 180 5.14 -10.30 13.96
CA LEU A 180 3.88 -10.22 13.24
C LEU A 180 3.57 -11.53 12.49
N PRO A 181 2.29 -11.95 12.43
CA PRO A 181 1.84 -13.00 11.54
C PRO A 181 2.25 -12.75 10.09
N ARG A 182 2.85 -13.75 9.44
CA ARG A 182 3.37 -13.65 8.06
C ARG A 182 2.30 -13.99 7.02
N LEU A 183 1.20 -13.24 7.02
CA LEU A 183 0.04 -13.45 6.13
C LEU A 183 0.36 -13.17 4.65
N VAL A 184 1.33 -12.31 4.37
CA VAL A 184 1.81 -12.05 3.01
C VAL A 184 2.27 -13.31 2.27
N GLY A 185 2.66 -14.37 3.01
CA GLY A 185 3.01 -15.66 2.41
C GLY A 185 1.89 -16.28 1.57
N TYR A 186 0.62 -15.95 1.83
CA TYR A 186 -0.52 -16.46 1.06
C TYR A 186 -0.71 -15.74 -0.29
N ILE A 187 -0.16 -14.53 -0.44
CA ILE A 187 -0.50 -13.58 -1.52
C ILE A 187 0.74 -13.01 -2.22
N ASP A 188 1.89 -13.65 -2.04
CA ASP A 188 3.16 -13.28 -2.67
C ASP A 188 3.57 -14.42 -3.59
N ARG A 189 3.57 -14.24 -4.92
CA ARG A 189 3.84 -15.34 -5.87
C ARG A 189 5.25 -15.92 -5.74
N GLY A 190 6.18 -15.18 -5.15
CA GLY A 190 7.50 -15.70 -4.82
C GLY A 190 7.51 -16.68 -3.63
N LEU A 191 6.42 -16.75 -2.85
CA LEU A 191 6.24 -17.65 -1.71
C LEU A 191 5.12 -18.66 -1.93
N ASN A 192 4.05 -18.26 -2.63
CA ASN A 192 2.90 -19.08 -2.98
C ASN A 192 2.65 -19.02 -4.50
N GLN A 193 3.13 -20.02 -5.22
CA GLN A 193 2.99 -20.09 -6.68
C GLN A 193 1.53 -20.30 -7.14
N ASP A 194 0.65 -20.76 -6.25
CA ASP A 194 -0.78 -20.94 -6.54
C ASP A 194 -1.57 -19.64 -6.42
N TYR A 195 -0.97 -18.58 -5.85
CA TYR A 195 -1.63 -17.29 -5.73
C TYR A 195 -1.88 -16.68 -7.11
N ARG A 196 -3.13 -16.27 -7.34
CA ARG A 196 -3.57 -15.54 -8.52
C ARG A 196 -4.06 -14.16 -8.10
N PRO A 197 -3.40 -13.07 -8.52
CA PRO A 197 -3.91 -11.73 -8.32
C PRO A 197 -5.33 -11.61 -8.93
N PRO A 198 -6.26 -10.96 -8.23
CA PRO A 198 -7.62 -10.80 -8.72
C PRO A 198 -7.66 -9.71 -9.80
N SER A 199 -8.67 -9.79 -10.66
CA SER A 199 -8.99 -8.72 -11.61
C SER A 199 -9.64 -7.52 -10.91
N TRP A 200 -9.61 -6.36 -11.57
CA TRP A 200 -10.34 -5.16 -11.15
C TRP A 200 -11.81 -5.46 -10.79
N ASN A 201 -12.51 -6.19 -11.65
CA ASN A 201 -13.94 -6.50 -11.45
C ASN A 201 -14.19 -7.34 -10.19
N GLU A 202 -13.33 -8.32 -9.89
CA GLU A 202 -13.45 -9.12 -8.67
C GLU A 202 -13.30 -8.25 -7.42
N VAL A 203 -12.32 -7.33 -7.42
CA VAL A 203 -12.08 -6.42 -6.30
C VAL A 203 -13.18 -5.36 -6.18
N TYR A 204 -13.62 -4.79 -7.31
CA TYR A 204 -14.67 -3.77 -7.34
C TYR A 204 -16.03 -4.32 -6.85
N LEU A 205 -16.36 -5.56 -7.22
CA LEU A 205 -17.54 -6.26 -6.71
C LEU A 205 -17.43 -6.52 -5.21
N ALA A 206 -16.27 -7.02 -4.74
CA ALA A 206 -16.02 -7.28 -3.32
C ALA A 206 -16.08 -6.00 -2.47
N ALA A 207 -15.58 -4.87 -2.98
CA ALA A 207 -15.65 -3.57 -2.31
C ALA A 207 -17.09 -3.10 -2.05
N SER A 208 -18.07 -3.56 -2.83
CA SER A 208 -19.51 -3.30 -2.59
C SER A 208 -20.05 -3.98 -1.32
N GLY A 209 -19.38 -5.03 -0.84
CA GLY A 209 -19.73 -5.76 0.37
C GLY A 209 -19.07 -5.23 1.65
N PHE A 210 -18.13 -4.28 1.54
CA PHE A 210 -17.37 -3.71 2.66
C PHE A 210 -18.03 -2.46 3.26
N ALA A 211 -19.36 -2.44 3.35
CA ALA A 211 -20.07 -1.47 4.18
C ALA A 211 -20.01 -1.90 5.66
N GLY A 212 -18.87 -1.61 6.31
CA GLY A 212 -18.74 -1.41 7.77
C GLY A 212 -19.02 -2.58 8.71
N PHE A 213 -18.06 -2.84 9.61
CA PHE A 213 -18.37 -3.20 11.00
C PHE A 213 -18.17 -1.95 11.86
#